data_AF-A0AAN8FEW6-F1
#
_entry.id   AF-A0AAN8FEW6-F1
#
_cell.length_a   1.000
_cell.length_b   1.000
_cell.length_c   1.000
_cell.angle_alpha   90.00
_cell.angle_beta   90.00
_cell.angle_gamma   90.00
#
_symmetry.space_group_name_H-M   'P 1'
#
loop_
_entity.id
_entity.type
_entity.pdbx_description
1 polymer ?
#
loop_
_entity_poly.entity_id
_entity_poly.type
_entity_poly.pdbx_seq_one_letter_code
_entity_poly.pdbx_strand_id
1 'polypeptide(L)'
;SWNQCIATLQGAQRIGDDKNMMRNMIANFAREFDMTVSQQRDYCIADLKLRAVVCDHVKRAILTLYSPLMQRVEMLGEQFVTRQLKYTTESLESNIDRLFDASS
;
A
#
# COMPACT_ATOMS: atom_id res chain seq x y z
N SER A 1 3.62 7.26 10.71
CA SER A 1 4.57 6.77 9.69
C SER A 1 3.95 6.56 8.31
N TRP A 2 2.67 6.17 8.19
CA TRP A 2 2.01 5.91 6.90
C TRP A 2 1.66 7.13 6.03
N ASN A 3 1.83 8.35 6.55
CA ASN A 3 1.43 9.59 5.87
C ASN A 3 2.06 9.75 4.48
N GLN A 4 3.30 9.28 4.31
CA GLN A 4 4.01 9.36 3.05
C GLN A 4 3.34 8.48 1.98
N CYS A 5 3.05 7.21 2.32
CA CYS A 5 2.28 6.31 1.45
C CYS A 5 0.91 6.90 1.09
N ILE A 6 0.21 7.48 2.08
CA ILE A 6 -1.10 8.11 1.88
C ILE A 6 -0.98 9.31 0.93
N ALA A 7 0.01 10.18 1.12
CA ALA A 7 0.23 11.34 0.28
C ALA A 7 0.52 10.95 -1.17
N THR A 8 1.33 9.92 -1.40
CA THR A 8 1.60 9.38 -2.74
C THR A 8 0.31 8.86 -3.38
N LEU A 9 -0.50 8.08 -2.67
CA LEU A 9 -1.76 7.58 -3.22
C LEU A 9 -2.80 8.69 -3.49
N GLN A 10 -2.88 9.69 -2.62
CA GLN A 10 -3.74 10.87 -2.83
C GLN A 10 -3.31 11.68 -4.06
N GLY A 11 -2.00 11.81 -4.28
CA GLY A 11 -1.48 12.42 -5.51
C GLY A 11 -1.99 11.70 -6.76
N ALA A 12 -2.13 10.37 -6.71
CA ALA A 12 -2.52 9.55 -7.86
C ALA A 12 -3.94 9.82 -8.32
N GLN A 13 -4.81 10.30 -7.43
CA GLN A 13 -6.15 10.71 -7.80
C GLN A 13 -6.17 11.92 -8.74
N ARG A 14 -5.11 12.75 -8.72
CA ARG A 14 -4.98 13.96 -9.54
C ARG A 14 -4.32 13.69 -10.89
N ILE A 15 -3.73 12.52 -11.07
CA ILE A 15 -3.08 12.14 -12.32
C ILE A 15 -4.18 11.57 -13.23
N GLY A 16 -4.29 12.15 -14.42
CA GLY A 16 -5.16 11.62 -15.49
C GLY A 16 -4.61 10.31 -16.05
N ASP A 17 -4.89 10.03 -17.32
CA ASP A 17 -4.50 8.75 -17.94
C ASP A 17 -3.02 8.68 -18.40
N ASP A 18 -2.15 9.49 -17.80
CA ASP A 18 -0.71 9.47 -18.10
C ASP A 18 -0.07 8.19 -17.53
N LYS A 19 0.17 7.23 -18.42
CA LYS A 19 0.79 5.93 -18.11
C LYS A 19 2.19 6.04 -17.50
N ASN A 20 2.96 7.08 -17.81
CA ASN A 20 4.30 7.27 -17.25
C ASN A 20 4.22 7.75 -15.81
N MET A 21 3.36 8.75 -15.57
CA MET A 21 3.13 9.26 -14.22
C MET A 21 2.53 8.17 -13.31
N MET A 22 1.54 7.43 -13.81
CA MET A 22 0.93 6.30 -13.10
C MET A 22 1.98 5.27 -12.66
N ARG A 23 2.91 4.89 -13.56
CA ARG A 23 4.02 3.99 -13.24
C ARG A 23 4.91 4.52 -12.14
N ASN A 24 5.34 5.76 -12.27
CA ASN A 24 6.22 6.39 -11.29
C ASN A 24 5.55 6.42 -9.90
N MET A 25 4.24 6.65 -9.84
CA MET A 25 3.51 6.63 -8.58
C MET A 25 3.41 5.25 -7.95
N ILE A 26 3.09 4.22 -8.73
CA ILE A 26 3.03 2.83 -8.23
C ILE A 26 4.40 2.42 -7.69
N ALA A 27 5.47 2.73 -8.43
CA ALA A 27 6.83 2.45 -8.01
C ALA A 27 7.24 3.23 -6.74
N ASN A 28 6.85 4.50 -6.64
CA ASN A 28 7.12 5.32 -5.45
C ASN A 28 6.34 4.82 -4.25
N PHE A 29 5.05 4.51 -4.41
CA PHE A 29 4.24 3.93 -3.35
C PHE A 29 4.83 2.61 -2.86
N ALA A 30 5.23 1.72 -3.76
CA ALA A 30 5.83 0.44 -3.39
C ALA A 30 7.08 0.62 -2.53
N ARG A 31 7.96 1.57 -2.90
CA ARG A 31 9.17 1.90 -2.13
C ARG A 31 8.83 2.46 -0.74
N GLU A 32 7.88 3.40 -0.66
CA GLU A 32 7.46 4.00 0.61
C GLU A 32 6.79 2.98 1.52
N PHE A 33 6.01 2.07 0.94
CA PHE A 33 5.41 0.94 1.64
C PHE A 33 6.47 0.00 2.22
N ASP A 34 7.45 -0.43 1.40
CA ASP A 34 8.58 -1.24 1.86
C ASP A 34 9.31 -0.58 3.03
N MET A 35 9.65 0.70 2.90
CA MET A 35 10.34 1.45 3.93
C MET A 35 9.52 1.52 5.22
N THR A 36 8.21 1.76 5.09
CA THR A 36 7.31 1.88 6.23
C THR A 36 7.13 0.54 6.95
N VAL A 37 6.98 -0.56 6.20
CA VAL A 37 6.92 -1.93 6.74
C VAL A 37 8.23 -2.29 7.42
N SER A 38 9.37 -2.01 6.78
CA SER A 38 10.69 -2.27 7.34
C SER A 38 10.92 -1.51 8.64
N GLN A 39 10.52 -0.23 8.70
CA GLN A 39 10.61 0.56 9.93
C GLN A 39 9.71 0.01 11.03
N GLN A 40 8.58 -0.61 10.67
CA GLN A 40 7.62 -1.13 11.65
C GLN A 40 7.92 -2.55 12.14
N ARG A 41 8.89 -3.24 11.52
CA ARG A 41 9.20 -4.65 11.79
C ARG A 41 9.63 -4.93 13.22
N ASP A 42 10.36 -4.01 13.84
CA ASP A 42 10.90 -4.20 15.19
C ASP A 42 9.92 -3.76 16.29
N TYR A 43 8.76 -3.19 15.92
CA TYR A 43 7.73 -2.84 16.87
C TYR A 43 6.82 -4.04 17.12
N CYS A 44 6.38 -4.18 18.38
CA CYS A 44 5.45 -5.23 18.80
C CYS A 44 4.30 -4.61 19.58
N ILE A 45 3.07 -5.07 19.31
CA ILE A 45 1.88 -4.70 20.08
C ILE A 45 1.39 -5.97 20.78
N ALA A 46 1.66 -6.08 22.08
CA ALA A 46 1.33 -7.27 22.86
C ALA A 46 -0.19 -7.51 22.99
N ASP A 47 -0.98 -6.43 23.03
CA ASP A 47 -2.44 -6.54 23.03
C ASP A 47 -2.94 -6.88 21.61
N LEU A 48 -3.41 -8.12 21.44
CA LEU A 48 -3.89 -8.63 20.16
C LEU A 48 -5.08 -7.86 19.61
N LYS A 49 -5.96 -7.34 20.48
CA LYS A 49 -7.12 -6.54 20.04
C LYS A 49 -6.66 -5.18 19.54
N LEU A 50 -5.76 -4.52 20.28
CA LEU A 50 -5.19 -3.25 19.85
C LEU A 50 -4.41 -3.40 18.54
N ARG A 51 -3.61 -4.46 18.42
CA ARG A 51 -2.90 -4.81 17.18
C ARG A 51 -3.87 -4.93 16.00
N ALA A 52 -4.94 -5.70 16.17
CA ALA A 52 -5.95 -5.87 15.12
C ALA A 52 -6.58 -4.51 14.73
N VAL A 53 -6.92 -3.67 15.71
CA VAL A 53 -7.47 -2.32 15.45
C VAL A 53 -6.47 -1.43 14.70
N VAL A 54 -5.19 -1.46 15.06
CA VAL A 54 -4.14 -0.68 14.39
C VAL A 54 -3.93 -1.16 12.95
N CYS A 55 -3.75 -2.46 12.73
CA CYS A 55 -3.61 -3.04 11.39
C CYS A 55 -4.82 -2.70 10.52
N ASP A 56 -6.04 -2.85 11.05
CA ASP A 56 -7.29 -2.56 10.35
C ASP A 56 -7.45 -1.06 10.03
N HIS A 57 -7.02 -0.17 10.93
CA HIS A 57 -6.99 1.27 10.65
C HIS A 57 -6.01 1.61 9.52
N VAL A 58 -4.81 1.01 9.51
CA VAL A 58 -3.82 1.18 8.43
C VAL A 58 -4.35 0.63 7.11
N LYS A 59 -4.92 -0.58 7.12
CA LYS A 59 -5.52 -1.21 5.94
C LYS A 59 -6.58 -0.30 5.33
N ARG A 60 -7.54 0.19 6.12
CA ARG A 60 -8.54 1.15 5.62
C ARG A 60 -7.90 2.38 4.97
N ALA A 61 -6.94 3.01 5.64
CA ALA A 61 -6.30 4.23 5.14
C ALA A 61 -5.58 4.01 3.79
N ILE A 62 -4.92 2.87 3.60
CA ILE A 62 -4.16 2.56 2.38
C ILE A 62 -5.10 2.04 1.28
N LEU A 63 -5.93 1.04 1.58
CA LEU A 63 -6.70 0.31 0.57
C LEU A 63 -7.84 1.14 -0.02
N THR A 64 -8.44 2.06 0.76
CA THR A 64 -9.42 3.01 0.23
C THR A 64 -8.85 3.88 -0.89
N LEU A 65 -7.54 4.11 -0.91
CA LEU A 65 -6.87 4.87 -1.97
C LEU A 65 -6.24 3.97 -3.04
N TYR A 66 -5.71 2.81 -2.65
CA TYR A 66 -5.03 1.88 -3.55
C TYR A 66 -6.00 1.17 -4.49
N SER A 67 -7.14 0.67 -3.99
CA SER A 67 -8.06 -0.13 -4.81
C SER A 67 -8.61 0.63 -6.03
N PRO A 68 -9.07 1.90 -5.91
CA PRO A 68 -9.49 2.68 -7.07
C PRO A 68 -8.35 2.95 -8.06
N LEU A 69 -7.11 3.12 -7.57
CA LEU A 69 -5.94 3.27 -8.42
C LEU A 69 -5.71 1.99 -9.24
N MET A 70 -5.82 0.82 -8.62
CA MET A 70 -5.63 -0.47 -9.30
C MET A 70 -6.68 -0.73 -10.37
N GLN A 71 -7.94 -0.39 -10.10
CA GLN A 71 -8.99 -0.46 -11.11
C GLN A 71 -8.66 0.39 -12.34
N ARG A 72 -8.11 1.60 -12.15
CA ARG A 72 -7.65 2.43 -13.27
C ARG A 72 -6.46 1.81 -14.00
N VAL A 73 -5.51 1.25 -13.28
CA VAL A 73 -4.33 0.57 -13.84
C VAL A 73 -4.74 -0.62 -14.71
N GLU A 74 -5.73 -1.40 -14.28
CA GLU A 74 -6.31 -2.51 -15.05
C GLU A 74 -6.97 -2.02 -16.34
N MET A 75 -7.69 -0.90 -16.30
CA MET A 75 -8.29 -0.28 -17.49
C MET A 75 -7.24 0.19 -18.53
N LEU A 76 -5.99 0.45 -18.11
CA LEU A 76 -4.90 0.85 -19.03
C LEU A 76 -4.29 -0.34 -19.80
N GLY A 77 -4.68 -1.58 -19.47
CA GLY A 77 -4.36 -2.83 -20.16
C GLY A 77 -3.45 -3.79 -19.38
N GLU A 78 -3.63 -5.11 -19.58
CA GLU A 78 -2.91 -6.18 -18.83
C GLU A 78 -1.38 -6.09 -18.89
N GLN A 79 -0.82 -5.62 -20.01
CA GLN A 79 0.64 -5.45 -20.16
C GLN A 79 1.20 -4.38 -19.22
N PHE A 80 0.38 -3.42 -18.82
CA PHE A 80 0.73 -2.36 -17.87
C PHE A 80 0.76 -2.90 -16.44
N VAL A 81 -0.21 -3.75 -16.09
CA VAL A 81 -0.36 -4.38 -14.78
C VAL A 81 0.82 -5.30 -14.45
N THR A 82 1.16 -6.22 -15.35
CA THR A 82 2.11 -7.31 -15.08
C THR A 82 3.56 -6.87 -14.87
N ARG A 83 3.98 -5.73 -15.43
CA ARG A 83 5.39 -5.27 -15.37
C ARG A 83 5.70 -4.30 -14.25
N GLN A 84 4.67 -3.73 -13.60
CA GLN A 84 4.84 -2.56 -12.73
C GLN A 84 4.22 -2.77 -11.35
N LEU A 85 3.34 -3.76 -11.22
CA LEU A 85 2.64 -4.03 -9.98
C LEU A 85 3.47 -4.93 -9.06
N LYS A 86 4.12 -4.34 -8.05
CA LYS A 86 4.77 -5.12 -6.98
C LYS A 86 3.76 -5.71 -5.99
N TYR A 87 2.66 -5.01 -5.74
CA TYR A 87 1.68 -5.38 -4.74
C TYR A 87 0.26 -5.45 -5.32
N THR A 88 -0.42 -6.57 -5.14
CA THR A 88 -1.89 -6.61 -5.23
C THR A 88 -2.50 -6.09 -3.92
N THR A 89 -3.79 -5.77 -3.94
CA THR A 89 -4.57 -5.39 -2.75
C THR A 89 -4.40 -6.42 -1.63
N GLU A 90 -4.53 -7.71 -1.96
CA GLU A 90 -4.40 -8.83 -1.01
C GLU A 90 -2.98 -8.92 -0.45
N SER A 91 -1.97 -8.68 -1.27
CA SER A 91 -0.58 -8.68 -0.80
C SER A 91 -0.29 -7.52 0.16
N LEU A 92 -0.89 -6.34 -0.04
CA LEU A 92 -0.77 -5.21 0.90
C LEU A 92 -1.43 -5.56 2.24
N GLU A 93 -2.66 -6.10 2.20
CA GLU A 93 -3.37 -6.57 3.38
C GLU A 93 -2.53 -7.56 4.17
N SER A 94 -2.00 -8.58 3.50
CA SER A 94 -1.18 -9.61 4.14
C SER A 94 0.10 -9.05 4.77
N ASN A 95 0.75 -8.06 4.12
CA ASN A 95 1.93 -7.41 4.70
C ASN A 95 1.57 -6.61 5.95
N ILE A 96 0.44 -5.88 5.94
CA ILE A 96 -0.01 -5.09 7.10
C ILE A 96 -0.44 -6.01 8.24
N ASP A 97 -1.10 -7.13 7.94
CA ASP A 97 -1.54 -8.12 8.93
C ASP A 97 -0.40 -8.90 9.60
N ARG A 98 0.82 -8.82 9.05
CA ARG A 98 2.03 -9.39 9.67
C ARG A 98 2.77 -8.39 10.55
N LEU A 99 2.39 -7.12 10.54
CA LEU A 99 3.02 -6.11 11.39
C LEU A 99 2.71 -6.35 12.87
N PHE A 100 3.62 -5.89 13.71
CA PHE A 100 3.49 -5.88 15.16
C PHE A 100 3.29 -7.27 15.80
N ASP A 101 3.62 -8.33 15.06
CA ASP A 101 3.56 -9.69 15.58
C ASP A 101 4.80 -9.97 16.42
N ALA A 102 4.58 -10.41 17.66
CA ALA A 102 5.64 -10.77 18.61
C ALA A 102 6.37 -12.06 18.23
N SER A 103 5.84 -12.84 17.28
CA SER A 103 6.38 -14.13 16.84
C SER A 103 7.31 -14.04 15.62
N SER A 104 7.70 -12.81 15.24
CA SER A 104 8.58 -12.47 14.11
C SER A 104 10.05 -12.83 14.33
#